data_AF-A0A6J4E862-F1
#
_entry.id   AF-A0A6J4E862-F1
#
_cell.length_a   1.000
_cell.length_b   1.000
_cell.length_c   1.000
_cell.angle_alpha   90.00
_cell.angle_beta   90.00
_cell.angle_gamma   90.00
#
_symmetry.space_group_name_H-M   'P 1'
#
loop_
_entity.id
_entity.type
_entity.pdbx_description
1 polymer ?
#
loop_
_entity_poly.entity_id
_entity_poly.type
_entity_poly.pdbx_seq_one_letter_code
_entity_poly.pdbx_strand_id
1 'polypeptide(L)'
;MNNPTIFQDDPVLCFGTFRFHVQRRLLLEGERPLHLGSRALDILQLLLENAGHLVGKDCIIARVWPTTVVEETNLRVHIAALRRALGDGRDGRRFIANVPQRGYSFVAEVSCEGGAPAATPGAWPAHNLPVRLTRIEGRDALVGTLVRELPQRRFFTLAGPGGVGKTTVALRVAELLLEHYADGAHLIDLAECGADGVARRVAAVLGLQDPGTDPIADIGRQLRGRHALLVLDNCEHLPDAAALLAEGLLRRAPRLSILATSREPLLAEGEFVQRLAGLPVPPALADCSVEEALGCAAIRLFVSRARARQDGFRLRPDDVPRVSEICRRLDGLPLAIELAAAQVDSLGLDGLQRLLDGPFQLLAHARRTAVPRHQSLRASLDWSYDLLTALERVVLQRLALFKQAFTFDGAVRVIGCERISETRLYEAISHLVAKSLLLAEPEYGQVRYRLLETTRAYALDKLRSGGEHPQRALEWRLAMPLPSLWRGAPVQGMPH
;
A
#
# COMPACT_ATOMS: atom_id res chain seq x y z
N MET A 1 13.01 53.69 -22.59
CA MET A 1 11.75 52.94 -22.38
C MET A 1 12.00 51.52 -22.87
N ASN A 2 12.83 50.73 -22.17
CA ASN A 2 12.48 49.78 -21.11
C ASN A 2 11.22 48.94 -21.37
N ASN A 3 11.45 47.71 -21.83
CA ASN A 3 10.64 46.55 -21.41
C ASN A 3 11.51 45.27 -21.51
N PRO A 4 11.93 44.63 -20.41
CA PRO A 4 12.63 43.36 -20.48
C PRO A 4 11.64 42.19 -20.56
N THR A 5 11.92 41.33 -21.53
CA THR A 5 11.28 40.04 -21.84
C THR A 5 11.27 39.08 -20.64
N ILE A 6 10.08 38.54 -20.34
CA ILE A 6 9.88 37.37 -19.49
C ILE A 6 10.18 36.13 -20.35
N PHE A 7 11.35 35.52 -20.18
CA PHE A 7 11.60 34.15 -20.63
C PHE A 7 11.47 33.23 -19.41
N GLN A 8 10.36 32.50 -19.35
CA GLN A 8 10.15 31.42 -18.38
C GLN A 8 11.12 30.27 -18.67
N ASP A 9 11.68 29.72 -17.60
CA ASP A 9 12.73 28.70 -17.55
C ASP A 9 12.40 27.44 -18.39
N ASP A 10 13.17 27.20 -19.45
CA ASP A 10 13.20 25.92 -20.16
C ASP A 10 14.26 25.03 -19.48
N PRO A 11 13.88 23.92 -18.82
CA PRO A 11 14.85 23.09 -18.11
C PRO A 11 15.82 22.46 -19.12
N VAL A 12 17.12 22.74 -18.94
CA VAL A 12 18.19 22.22 -19.80
C VAL A 12 18.84 21.04 -19.10
N LEU A 13 18.77 19.86 -19.71
CA LEU A 13 19.46 18.66 -19.23
C LEU A 13 20.84 18.58 -19.89
N CYS A 14 21.90 18.63 -19.09
CA CYS A 14 23.28 18.59 -19.51
C CYS A 14 23.88 17.21 -19.21
N PHE A 15 24.59 16.61 -20.17
CA PHE A 15 25.32 15.37 -19.96
C PHE A 15 26.55 15.32 -20.86
N GLY A 16 27.74 15.14 -20.28
CA GLY A 16 28.99 15.27 -21.01
C GLY A 16 29.10 16.63 -21.70
N THR A 17 29.19 16.62 -23.03
CA THR A 17 29.23 17.82 -23.90
C THR A 17 27.89 18.20 -24.51
N PHE A 18 26.82 17.49 -24.14
CA PHE A 18 25.50 17.65 -24.73
C PHE A 18 24.58 18.46 -23.82
N ARG A 19 23.73 19.29 -24.45
CA ARG A 19 22.65 20.04 -23.80
C ARG A 19 21.33 19.71 -24.46
N PHE A 20 20.36 19.28 -23.67
CA PHE A 20 19.01 18.93 -24.14
C PHE A 20 17.99 19.89 -23.56
N HIS A 21 17.38 20.70 -24.43
CA HIS A 21 16.29 21.60 -24.10
C HIS A 21 14.96 20.85 -24.14
N VAL A 22 14.34 20.64 -22.98
CA VAL A 22 13.16 19.77 -22.86
C VAL A 22 11.96 20.36 -23.60
N GLN A 23 11.65 21.65 -23.41
CA GLN A 23 10.49 22.26 -24.05
C GLN A 23 10.70 22.48 -25.55
N ARG A 24 11.92 22.86 -25.95
CA ARG A 24 12.27 23.08 -27.37
C ARG A 24 12.54 21.79 -28.14
N ARG A 25 12.63 20.63 -27.44
CA ARG A 25 12.97 19.33 -28.00
C ARG A 25 14.23 19.39 -28.86
N LEU A 26 15.26 20.09 -28.37
CA LEU A 26 16.49 20.37 -29.11
C LEU A 26 17.69 19.79 -28.36
N LEU A 27 18.47 18.96 -29.05
CA LEU A 27 19.75 18.44 -28.56
C LEU A 27 20.90 19.22 -29.21
N LEU A 28 21.81 19.73 -28.39
CA LEU A 28 23.02 20.44 -28.80
C LEU A 28 24.25 19.65 -28.34
N GLU A 29 25.30 19.60 -29.17
CA GLU A 29 26.66 19.22 -28.76
C GLU A 29 27.53 20.48 -28.76
N GLY A 30 27.87 21.00 -27.58
CA GLY A 30 28.33 22.38 -27.45
C GLY A 30 27.28 23.38 -27.95
N GLU A 31 27.60 24.09 -29.04
CA GLU A 31 26.71 25.06 -29.71
C GLU A 31 26.07 24.50 -31.01
N ARG A 32 26.33 23.24 -31.37
CA ARG A 32 25.85 22.66 -32.64
C ARG A 32 24.57 21.84 -32.44
N PRO A 33 23.48 22.12 -33.17
CA PRO A 33 22.24 21.34 -33.10
C PRO A 33 22.40 19.97 -33.77
N LEU A 34 22.01 18.92 -33.05
CA LEU A 34 21.93 17.56 -33.55
C LEU A 34 20.49 17.25 -33.97
N HIS A 35 20.31 16.93 -35.25
CA HIS A 35 19.02 16.55 -35.79
C HIS A 35 18.69 15.10 -35.45
N LEU A 36 17.72 14.92 -34.56
CA LEU A 36 17.13 13.63 -34.20
C LEU A 36 15.65 13.59 -34.59
N GLY A 37 15.15 12.42 -34.96
CA GLY A 37 13.72 12.22 -35.19
C GLY A 37 12.92 12.43 -33.90
N SER A 38 11.67 12.89 -34.02
CA SER A 38 10.78 13.22 -32.88
C SER A 38 10.71 12.09 -31.84
N ARG A 39 10.51 10.84 -32.29
CA ARG A 39 10.45 9.66 -31.41
C ARG A 39 11.77 9.35 -30.73
N ALA A 40 12.91 9.62 -31.38
CA ALA A 40 14.21 9.44 -30.76
C ALA A 40 14.40 10.48 -29.64
N LEU A 41 13.95 11.72 -29.85
CA LEU A 41 13.96 12.76 -28.80
C LEU A 41 13.04 12.39 -27.63
N ASP A 42 11.86 11.80 -27.88
CA ASP A 42 10.97 11.32 -26.80
C ASP A 42 11.64 10.22 -25.96
N ILE A 43 12.33 9.27 -26.62
CA ILE A 43 13.08 8.21 -25.93
C ILE A 43 14.24 8.81 -25.13
N LEU A 44 14.99 9.74 -25.73
CA LEU A 44 16.11 10.40 -25.06
C LEU A 44 15.64 11.15 -23.82
N GLN A 45 14.57 11.92 -23.92
CA GLN A 45 13.97 12.61 -22.77
C GLN A 45 13.60 11.62 -21.66
N LEU A 46 12.88 10.53 -22.00
CA LEU A 46 12.49 9.51 -21.04
C LEU A 46 13.69 8.86 -20.34
N LEU A 47 14.77 8.61 -21.09
CA LEU A 47 16.01 8.05 -20.55
C LEU A 47 16.78 9.04 -19.67
N LEU A 48 16.79 10.33 -20.01
CA LEU A 48 17.42 11.38 -19.21
C LEU A 48 16.66 11.67 -17.91
N GLU A 49 15.32 11.68 -17.95
CA GLU A 49 14.45 11.81 -16.76
C GLU A 49 14.64 10.65 -15.77
N ASN A 50 15.10 9.49 -16.26
CA ASN A 50 15.34 8.29 -15.47
C ASN A 50 16.83 7.89 -15.49
N ALA A 51 17.74 8.87 -15.60
CA ALA A 51 19.17 8.60 -15.63
C ALA A 51 19.61 7.82 -14.38
N GLY A 52 20.48 6.82 -14.58
CA GLY A 52 20.91 5.88 -13.53
C GLY A 52 19.93 4.73 -13.25
N HIS A 53 18.69 4.77 -13.76
CA HIS A 53 17.70 3.72 -13.57
C HIS A 53 17.43 2.93 -14.86
N LEU A 54 16.96 1.68 -14.71
CA LEU A 54 16.59 0.81 -15.83
C LEU A 54 15.16 1.10 -16.26
N VAL A 55 14.97 1.55 -17.49
CA VAL A 55 13.65 1.73 -18.10
C VAL A 55 13.30 0.51 -18.95
N GLY A 56 12.20 -0.15 -18.58
CA GLY A 56 11.72 -1.35 -19.26
C GLY A 56 11.27 -1.09 -20.70
N LYS A 57 11.47 -2.05 -21.62
CA LYS A 57 11.11 -1.88 -23.04
C LYS A 57 9.61 -1.58 -23.23
N ASP A 58 8.75 -2.29 -22.52
CA ASP A 58 7.30 -2.10 -22.60
C ASP A 58 6.88 -0.71 -22.09
N CYS A 59 7.58 -0.19 -21.09
CA CYS A 59 7.37 1.16 -20.56
C CYS A 59 7.76 2.23 -21.60
N ILE A 60 8.92 2.07 -22.25
CA ILE A 60 9.36 2.97 -23.33
C ILE A 60 8.35 2.94 -24.48
N ILE A 61 7.91 1.74 -24.88
CA ILE A 61 6.95 1.58 -25.97
C ILE A 61 5.61 2.26 -25.64
N ALA A 62 5.05 1.98 -24.45
CA ALA A 62 3.79 2.56 -24.01
C ALA A 62 3.84 4.09 -23.88
N ARG A 63 4.99 4.65 -23.49
CA ARG A 63 5.15 6.10 -23.29
C ARG A 63 5.39 6.85 -24.59
N VAL A 64 6.21 6.30 -25.48
CA VAL A 64 6.61 6.96 -26.74
C VAL A 64 5.60 6.70 -27.85
N TRP A 65 4.88 5.57 -27.83
CA TRP A 65 3.84 5.21 -28.80
C TRP A 65 2.51 4.85 -28.10
N PRO A 66 1.83 5.79 -27.43
CA PRO A 66 0.63 5.49 -26.64
C PRO A 66 -0.57 5.03 -27.47
N THR A 67 -0.60 5.33 -28.77
CA THR A 67 -1.73 5.05 -29.68
C THR A 67 -1.35 4.12 -30.84
N THR A 68 -0.17 3.50 -30.80
CA THR A 68 0.33 2.68 -31.90
C THR A 68 1.00 1.41 -31.36
N VAL A 69 0.60 0.25 -31.87
CA VAL A 69 1.28 -1.01 -31.55
C VAL A 69 2.58 -1.05 -32.32
N VAL A 70 3.70 -1.13 -31.60
CA VAL A 70 5.04 -1.08 -32.17
C VAL A 70 5.84 -2.29 -31.69
N GLU A 71 6.50 -2.98 -32.63
CA GLU A 71 7.37 -4.11 -32.32
C GLU A 71 8.68 -3.67 -31.68
N GLU A 72 9.28 -4.52 -30.85
CA GLU A 72 10.56 -4.26 -30.17
C GLU A 72 11.70 -3.90 -31.14
N THR A 73 11.65 -4.42 -32.37
CA THR A 73 12.60 -4.11 -33.44
C THR A 73 12.66 -2.61 -33.75
N ASN A 74 11.53 -1.91 -33.68
CA ASN A 74 11.45 -0.48 -33.97
C ASN A 74 12.09 0.37 -32.85
N LEU A 75 11.87 -0.01 -31.58
CA LEU A 75 12.59 0.59 -30.44
C LEU A 75 14.11 0.45 -30.60
N ARG A 76 14.60 -0.72 -31.05
CA ARG A 76 16.04 -0.95 -31.28
C ARG A 76 16.61 -0.02 -32.35
N VAL A 77 15.86 0.27 -33.43
CA VAL A 77 16.28 1.21 -34.49
C VAL A 77 16.46 2.63 -33.93
N HIS A 78 15.51 3.10 -33.13
CA HIS A 78 15.61 4.43 -32.52
C HIS A 78 16.73 4.54 -31.48
N ILE A 79 16.95 3.49 -30.68
CA ILE A 79 18.11 3.41 -29.76
C ILE A 79 19.43 3.42 -30.56
N ALA A 80 19.52 2.70 -31.67
CA ALA A 80 20.71 2.73 -32.52
C ALA A 80 20.96 4.11 -33.15
N ALA A 81 19.90 4.82 -33.56
CA ALA A 81 20.01 6.20 -34.04
C ALA A 81 20.49 7.16 -32.94
N LEU A 82 19.97 7.03 -31.71
CA LEU A 82 20.43 7.80 -30.55
C LEU A 82 21.89 7.54 -30.24
N ARG A 83 22.32 6.28 -30.18
CA ARG A 83 23.72 5.93 -29.95
C ARG A 83 24.65 6.54 -31.00
N ARG A 84 24.23 6.51 -32.27
CA ARG A 84 25.00 7.11 -33.37
C ARG A 84 25.12 8.62 -33.21
N ALA A 85 24.04 9.30 -32.85
CA ALA A 85 24.02 10.74 -32.66
C ALA A 85 24.83 11.19 -31.42
N LEU A 86 24.84 10.39 -30.36
CA LEU A 86 25.58 10.68 -29.11
C LEU A 86 27.04 10.21 -29.14
N GLY A 87 27.47 9.53 -30.22
CA GLY A 87 28.80 8.90 -30.26
C GLY A 87 28.99 7.79 -29.22
N ASP A 88 27.91 7.16 -28.75
CA ASP A 88 27.93 6.10 -27.74
C ASP A 88 28.76 4.89 -28.24
N GLY A 89 29.82 4.55 -27.52
CA GLY A 89 30.80 3.51 -27.86
C GLY A 89 32.02 3.98 -28.65
N ARG A 90 32.15 5.28 -28.98
CA ARG A 90 33.38 5.89 -29.52
C ARG A 90 34.17 6.56 -28.39
N ASP A 91 35.51 6.48 -28.46
CA ASP A 91 36.42 7.10 -27.48
C ASP A 91 36.14 6.73 -26.00
N GLY A 92 35.61 5.53 -25.75
CA GLY A 92 35.30 5.03 -24.40
C GLY A 92 34.04 5.63 -23.76
N ARG A 93 33.31 6.52 -24.45
CA ARG A 93 32.08 7.15 -23.94
C ARG A 93 30.93 6.16 -23.99
N ARG A 94 30.27 5.92 -22.85
CA ARG A 94 29.08 5.07 -22.77
C ARG A 94 27.92 5.85 -22.16
N PHE A 95 26.86 6.07 -22.94
CA PHE A 95 25.68 6.83 -22.53
C PHE A 95 24.46 5.93 -22.31
N ILE A 96 24.24 4.92 -23.16
CA ILE A 96 23.06 4.05 -23.07
C ILE A 96 23.49 2.60 -22.84
N ALA A 97 23.23 2.07 -21.65
CA ALA A 97 23.40 0.65 -21.34
C ALA A 97 22.17 -0.16 -21.75
N ASN A 98 22.40 -1.35 -22.30
CA ASN A 98 21.35 -2.33 -22.60
C ASN A 98 21.41 -3.45 -21.56
N VAL A 99 20.29 -3.71 -20.90
CA VAL A 99 20.13 -4.87 -20.02
C VAL A 99 19.31 -5.92 -20.79
N PRO A 100 19.91 -7.07 -21.16
CA PRO A 100 19.25 -8.10 -21.96
C PRO A 100 17.88 -8.48 -21.39
N GLN A 101 16.88 -8.60 -22.27
CA GLN A 101 15.49 -8.94 -21.94
C GLN A 101 14.75 -7.99 -20.98
N ARG A 102 15.36 -6.89 -20.53
CA ARG A 102 14.73 -5.97 -19.57
C ARG A 102 14.54 -4.57 -20.13
N GLY A 103 15.56 -3.95 -20.72
CA GLY A 103 15.42 -2.58 -21.24
C GLY A 103 16.72 -1.80 -21.36
N TYR A 104 16.61 -0.48 -21.25
CA TYR A 104 17.70 0.46 -21.45
C TYR A 104 17.87 1.39 -20.25
N SER A 105 19.11 1.79 -19.96
CA SER A 105 19.42 2.74 -18.90
C SER A 105 20.38 3.79 -19.42
N PHE A 106 20.18 5.04 -19.01
CA PHE A 106 21.13 6.11 -19.29
C PHE A 106 22.17 6.15 -18.18
N VAL A 107 23.44 5.90 -18.51
CA VAL A 107 24.51 5.65 -17.52
C VAL A 107 25.46 6.83 -17.31
N ALA A 108 25.31 7.91 -18.07
CA ALA A 108 26.07 9.13 -17.84
C ALA A 108 25.38 10.03 -16.81
N GLU A 109 26.18 10.80 -16.08
CA GLU A 109 25.66 11.82 -15.16
C GLU A 109 24.93 12.90 -15.94
N VAL A 110 23.70 13.20 -15.51
CA VAL A 110 22.84 14.25 -16.07
C VAL A 110 22.67 15.33 -15.01
N SER A 111 22.97 16.59 -15.35
CA SER A 111 22.74 17.76 -14.51
C SER A 111 21.69 18.68 -15.16
N CYS A 112 20.92 19.40 -14.35
CA CYS A 112 19.94 20.37 -14.86
C CYS A 112 20.50 21.79 -14.72
N GLU A 113 20.67 22.51 -15.84
CA GLU A 113 20.91 23.95 -15.84
C GLU A 113 19.57 24.69 -16.02
N GLY A 114 19.22 25.57 -15.08
CA GLY A 114 18.07 26.48 -15.24
C GLY A 114 16.76 26.06 -14.55
N GLY A 115 16.80 25.50 -13.34
CA GLY A 115 15.61 25.32 -12.51
C GLY A 115 15.96 24.99 -11.07
N ALA A 116 15.83 25.98 -10.18
CA ALA A 116 16.15 25.96 -8.75
C ALA A 116 17.65 25.77 -8.41
N PRO A 117 18.16 26.40 -7.32
CA PRO A 117 19.56 26.28 -6.94
C PRO A 117 19.92 24.81 -6.72
N ALA A 118 21.06 24.41 -7.28
CA ALA A 118 21.65 23.09 -7.08
C ALA A 118 21.57 22.70 -5.60
N ALA A 119 20.88 21.59 -5.31
CA ALA A 119 20.91 21.00 -4.00
C ALA A 119 22.39 20.78 -3.66
N THR A 120 22.85 21.45 -2.61
CA THR A 120 24.15 21.19 -2.02
C THR A 120 24.27 19.68 -1.80
N PRO A 121 25.33 18.99 -2.25
CA PRO A 121 25.54 17.60 -1.88
C PRO A 121 25.46 17.48 -0.34
N GLY A 122 24.40 16.85 0.17
CA GLY A 122 24.09 16.78 1.61
C GLY A 122 22.84 17.54 2.10
N ALA A 123 22.13 18.26 1.23
CA ALA A 123 20.80 18.82 1.53
C ALA A 123 19.72 17.79 1.21
N TRP A 124 18.99 17.32 2.23
CA TRP A 124 17.85 16.42 2.00
C TRP A 124 16.70 17.19 1.33
N PRO A 125 15.91 16.53 0.46
CA PRO A 125 14.64 17.10 0.06
C PRO A 125 13.79 17.38 1.31
N ALA A 126 13.04 18.49 1.32
CA ALA A 126 12.22 18.84 2.49
C ALA A 126 11.20 17.74 2.85
N HIS A 127 10.71 16.99 1.85
CA HIS A 127 9.99 15.73 1.99
C HIS A 127 9.79 15.09 0.60
N ASN A 128 9.38 13.82 0.57
CA ASN A 128 8.95 13.14 -0.67
C ASN A 128 7.49 12.62 -0.60
N LEU A 129 6.70 13.13 0.36
CA LEU A 129 5.31 12.71 0.54
C LEU A 129 4.46 13.03 -0.70
N PRO A 130 3.62 12.08 -1.18
CA PRO A 130 2.76 12.30 -2.33
C PRO A 130 1.64 13.28 -2.01
N VAL A 131 1.26 14.12 -2.99
CA VAL A 131 0.11 15.02 -2.87
C VAL A 131 -1.18 14.21 -2.77
N ARG A 132 -1.96 14.43 -1.71
CA ARG A 132 -3.28 13.83 -1.56
C ARG A 132 -4.32 14.55 -2.40
N LEU A 133 -5.03 13.76 -3.21
CA LEU A 133 -6.15 14.23 -4.05
C LEU A 133 -7.52 14.02 -3.40
N THR A 134 -7.57 13.35 -2.25
CA THR A 134 -8.84 13.03 -1.57
C THR A 134 -8.71 13.16 -0.07
N ARG A 135 -9.76 13.69 0.57
CA ARG A 135 -9.89 13.77 2.02
C ARG A 135 -9.95 12.37 2.65
N ILE A 136 -9.44 12.26 3.88
CA ILE A 136 -9.54 11.07 4.71
C ILE A 136 -10.81 11.18 5.56
N GLU A 137 -11.63 10.14 5.52
CA GLU A 137 -12.90 10.10 6.27
C GLU A 137 -12.76 9.28 7.55
N GLY A 138 -13.21 9.84 8.68
CA GLY A 138 -13.40 9.09 9.94
C GLY A 138 -12.12 8.69 10.67
N ARG A 139 -11.00 9.35 10.37
CA ARG A 139 -9.70 9.10 11.05
C ARG A 139 -9.17 10.32 11.79
N ASP A 140 -9.92 11.41 11.88
CA ASP A 140 -9.43 12.68 12.44
C ASP A 140 -8.95 12.54 13.90
N ALA A 141 -9.73 11.87 14.75
CA ALA A 141 -9.37 11.65 16.15
C ALA A 141 -8.07 10.82 16.29
N LEU A 142 -7.96 9.74 15.52
CA LEU A 142 -6.78 8.88 15.51
C LEU A 142 -5.53 9.63 15.02
N VAL A 143 -5.66 10.34 13.90
CA VAL A 143 -4.58 11.15 13.33
C VAL A 143 -4.14 12.21 14.34
N GLY A 144 -5.09 12.89 15.00
CA GLY A 144 -4.79 13.87 16.05
C GLY A 144 -4.02 13.27 17.23
N THR A 145 -4.37 12.06 17.66
CA THR A 145 -3.60 11.33 18.69
C THR A 145 -2.18 11.03 18.20
N LEU A 146 -2.02 10.45 17.02
CA LEU A 146 -0.70 10.11 16.48
C LEU A 146 0.20 11.34 16.28
N VAL A 147 -0.36 12.46 15.80
CA VAL A 147 0.37 13.73 15.63
C VAL A 147 0.90 14.25 16.98
N ARG A 148 0.14 14.09 18.07
CA ARG A 148 0.58 14.51 19.41
C ARG A 148 1.61 13.56 20.02
N GLU A 149 1.44 12.25 19.83
CA GLU A 149 2.24 11.24 20.53
C GLU A 149 3.53 10.86 19.79
N LEU A 150 3.55 10.90 18.45
CA LEU A 150 4.69 10.45 17.65
C LEU A 150 5.98 11.22 17.98
N PRO A 151 5.99 12.56 18.11
CA PRO A 151 7.19 13.31 18.52
C PRO A 151 7.75 12.90 19.89
N GLN A 152 6.88 12.42 20.80
CA GLN A 152 7.26 12.07 22.16
C GLN A 152 7.80 10.62 22.24
N ARG A 153 7.16 9.71 21.51
CA ARG A 153 7.48 8.27 21.56
C ARG A 153 8.48 7.81 20.51
N ARG A 154 8.67 8.60 19.44
CA ARG A 154 9.62 8.41 18.33
C ARG A 154 9.44 7.15 17.48
N PHE A 155 8.69 6.14 17.90
CA PHE A 155 8.46 4.95 17.09
C PHE A 155 7.05 4.42 17.21
N PHE A 156 6.32 4.45 16.10
CA PHE A 156 5.00 3.84 15.99
C PHE A 156 4.94 2.88 14.81
N THR A 157 4.19 1.79 14.99
CA THR A 157 3.75 0.91 13.90
C THR A 157 2.24 0.94 13.80
N LEU A 158 1.72 1.34 12.65
CA LEU A 158 0.32 1.19 12.30
C LEU A 158 0.10 -0.25 11.82
N ALA A 159 -0.56 -1.07 12.65
CA ALA A 159 -0.83 -2.47 12.37
C ALA A 159 -2.31 -2.69 12.02
N GLY A 160 -2.62 -3.59 11.08
CA GLY A 160 -4.01 -3.88 10.73
C GLY A 160 -4.20 -4.55 9.37
N PRO A 161 -5.44 -4.94 9.02
CA PRO A 161 -5.73 -5.71 7.82
C PRO A 161 -5.37 -4.96 6.51
N GLY A 162 -5.29 -5.72 5.42
CA GLY A 162 -5.15 -5.15 4.08
C GLY A 162 -6.32 -4.21 3.76
N GLY A 163 -6.04 -3.05 3.13
CA GLY A 163 -7.08 -2.10 2.75
C GLY A 163 -7.70 -1.26 3.88
N VAL A 164 -7.24 -1.39 5.13
CA VAL A 164 -7.75 -0.62 6.28
C VAL A 164 -7.35 0.88 6.28
N GLY A 165 -6.38 1.25 5.43
CA GLY A 165 -5.90 2.62 5.26
C GLY A 165 -4.65 2.98 6.08
N LYS A 166 -3.78 2.02 6.42
CA LYS A 166 -2.55 2.25 7.21
C LYS A 166 -1.64 3.31 6.57
N THR A 167 -1.28 3.11 5.30
CA THR A 167 -0.48 4.07 4.52
C THR A 167 -1.15 5.43 4.44
N THR A 168 -2.47 5.47 4.23
CA THR A 168 -3.24 6.72 4.19
C THR A 168 -3.16 7.48 5.52
N VAL A 169 -3.27 6.80 6.66
CA VAL A 169 -3.12 7.40 8.00
C VAL A 169 -1.67 7.84 8.23
N ALA A 170 -0.69 6.97 7.96
CA ALA A 170 0.73 7.27 8.18
C ALA A 170 1.19 8.51 7.42
N LEU A 171 0.86 8.55 6.13
CA LEU A 171 1.16 9.72 5.31
C LEU A 171 0.49 10.97 5.87
N ARG A 172 -0.72 10.88 6.44
CA ARG A 172 -1.46 12.08 6.93
C ARG A 172 -0.82 12.65 8.17
N VAL A 173 -0.40 11.76 9.08
CA VAL A 173 0.38 12.12 10.25
C VAL A 173 1.68 12.79 9.82
N ALA A 174 2.38 12.21 8.83
CA ALA A 174 3.62 12.78 8.31
C ALA A 174 3.41 14.17 7.68
N GLU A 175 2.37 14.37 6.87
CA GLU A 175 1.99 15.67 6.31
C GLU A 175 1.77 16.73 7.39
N LEU A 176 1.02 16.38 8.44
CA LEU A 176 0.69 17.29 9.54
C LEU A 176 1.89 17.62 10.44
N LEU A 177 2.96 16.83 10.35
CA LEU A 177 4.19 16.99 11.12
C LEU A 177 5.35 17.56 10.28
N LEU A 178 5.12 17.95 9.02
CA LEU A 178 6.18 18.49 8.16
C LEU A 178 6.90 19.68 8.79
N GLU A 179 6.16 20.62 9.39
CA GLU A 179 6.76 21.79 10.07
C GLU A 179 7.45 21.44 11.39
N HIS A 180 7.11 20.29 11.99
CA HIS A 180 7.73 19.84 13.23
C HIS A 180 9.15 19.30 12.97
N TYR A 181 9.32 18.52 11.91
CA TYR A 181 10.59 17.89 11.56
C TYR A 181 11.41 18.77 10.61
N ALA A 182 12.41 19.47 11.17
CA ALA A 182 13.23 20.45 10.44
C ALA A 182 14.01 19.85 9.25
N ASP A 183 14.33 18.56 9.29
CA ASP A 183 14.98 17.82 8.21
C ASP A 183 13.98 16.98 7.39
N GLY A 184 12.68 17.22 7.57
CA GLY A 184 11.63 16.68 6.72
C GLY A 184 11.04 15.33 7.12
N ALA A 185 10.07 14.90 6.31
CA ALA A 185 9.44 13.59 6.41
C ALA A 185 9.60 12.79 5.12
N HIS A 186 10.08 11.55 5.24
CA HIS A 186 10.52 10.74 4.10
C HIS A 186 9.78 9.41 4.08
N LEU A 187 9.02 9.17 3.02
CA LEU A 187 8.38 7.91 2.70
C LEU A 187 9.38 6.93 2.08
N ILE A 188 9.50 5.76 2.69
CA ILE A 188 10.30 4.63 2.23
C ILE A 188 9.34 3.48 1.96
N ASP A 189 8.96 3.31 0.68
CA ASP A 189 8.19 2.14 0.25
C ASP A 189 9.10 0.92 0.13
N LEU A 190 8.84 -0.08 0.96
CA LEU A 190 9.62 -1.32 1.01
C LEU A 190 9.05 -2.42 0.12
N ALA A 191 7.91 -2.25 -0.53
CA ALA A 191 7.18 -3.37 -1.13
C ALA A 191 7.89 -4.18 -2.23
N GLU A 192 8.92 -3.60 -2.85
CA GLU A 192 9.75 -4.25 -3.89
C GLU A 192 11.18 -4.54 -3.40
N CYS A 193 11.44 -4.36 -2.10
CA CYS A 193 12.74 -4.62 -1.49
C CYS A 193 12.88 -6.09 -1.09
N GLY A 194 14.10 -6.61 -1.18
CA GLY A 194 14.51 -7.79 -0.41
C GLY A 194 15.02 -7.39 0.97
N ALA A 195 15.19 -8.35 1.88
CA ALA A 195 15.68 -8.11 3.24
C ALA A 195 16.98 -7.29 3.29
N ASP A 196 17.95 -7.65 2.45
CA ASP A 196 19.27 -6.98 2.37
C ASP A 196 19.20 -5.58 1.72
N GLY A 197 18.05 -5.22 1.14
CA GLY A 197 17.84 -3.96 0.42
C GLY A 197 17.26 -2.84 1.28
N VAL A 198 16.75 -3.14 2.48
CA VAL A 198 15.99 -2.18 3.30
C VAL A 198 16.82 -0.95 3.67
N ALA A 199 18.03 -1.14 4.21
CA ALA A 199 18.90 -0.04 4.58
C ALA A 199 19.36 0.79 3.36
N ARG A 200 19.70 0.11 2.25
CA ARG A 200 20.08 0.80 0.99
C ARG A 200 18.92 1.62 0.43
N ARG A 201 17.68 1.13 0.53
CA ARG A 201 16.49 1.87 0.11
C ARG A 201 16.31 3.15 0.93
N VAL A 202 16.53 3.09 2.24
CA VAL A 202 16.52 4.28 3.11
C VAL A 202 17.61 5.26 2.69
N ALA A 203 18.85 4.80 2.49
CA ALA A 203 19.95 5.64 2.05
C ALA A 203 19.65 6.33 0.71
N ALA A 204 19.13 5.58 -0.27
CA ALA A 204 18.77 6.10 -1.58
C ALA A 204 17.69 7.18 -1.52
N VAL A 205 16.61 6.96 -0.73
CA VAL A 205 15.53 7.95 -0.57
C VAL A 205 16.04 9.24 0.09
N LEU A 206 16.94 9.12 1.06
CA LEU A 206 17.50 10.24 1.78
C LEU A 206 18.66 10.93 1.05
N GLY A 207 19.08 10.43 -0.12
CA GLY A 207 20.23 10.95 -0.86
C GLY A 207 21.55 10.78 -0.11
N LEU A 208 21.66 9.75 0.74
CA LEU A 208 22.89 9.45 1.48
C LEU A 208 23.87 8.70 0.58
N GLN A 209 25.16 8.79 0.91
CA GLN A 209 26.18 7.99 0.25
C GLN A 209 25.87 6.49 0.40
N ASP A 210 26.21 5.70 -0.63
CA ASP A 210 25.97 4.27 -0.62
C ASP A 210 26.60 3.65 0.64
N PRO A 211 25.78 3.07 1.54
CA PRO A 211 26.29 2.56 2.79
C PRO A 211 27.32 1.44 2.57
N GLY A 212 28.35 1.43 3.42
CA GLY A 212 29.42 0.44 3.34
C GLY A 212 29.01 -0.92 3.90
N THR A 213 29.92 -1.56 4.62
CA THR A 213 29.71 -2.90 5.19
C THR A 213 28.74 -2.94 6.36
N ASP A 214 28.51 -1.82 7.06
CA ASP A 214 27.47 -1.67 8.09
C ASP A 214 26.50 -0.52 7.73
N PRO A 215 25.49 -0.80 6.86
CA PRO A 215 24.58 0.22 6.40
C PRO A 215 23.79 0.93 7.48
N ILE A 216 23.37 0.21 8.52
CA ILE A 216 22.55 0.77 9.58
C ILE A 216 23.40 1.74 10.43
N ALA A 217 24.66 1.39 10.72
CA ALA A 217 25.54 2.31 11.43
C ALA A 217 25.90 3.55 10.61
N ASP A 218 26.17 3.39 9.31
CA ASP A 218 26.54 4.50 8.43
C ASP A 218 25.38 5.49 8.23
N ILE A 219 24.17 4.98 8.00
CA ILE A 219 22.96 5.81 7.94
C ILE A 219 22.73 6.46 9.30
N GLY A 220 22.76 5.70 10.40
CA GLY A 220 22.56 6.24 11.74
C GLY A 220 23.54 7.36 12.12
N ARG A 221 24.80 7.28 11.64
CA ARG A 221 25.80 8.34 11.82
C ARG A 221 25.41 9.61 11.06
N GLN A 222 24.94 9.48 9.82
CA GLN A 222 24.47 10.60 8.99
C GLN A 222 23.17 11.22 9.52
N LEU A 223 22.31 10.42 10.16
CA LEU A 223 21.06 10.86 10.81
C LEU A 223 21.26 11.50 12.19
N ARG A 224 22.44 11.38 12.81
CA ARG A 224 22.63 11.71 14.24
C ARG A 224 22.21 13.12 14.63
N GLY A 225 22.51 14.11 13.80
CA GLY A 225 22.18 15.52 14.02
C GLY A 225 20.81 15.94 13.47
N ARG A 226 20.10 15.04 12.78
CA ARG A 226 18.93 15.36 11.96
C ARG A 226 17.64 15.17 12.75
N HIS A 227 16.72 16.12 12.60
CA HIS A 227 15.36 16.07 13.14
C HIS A 227 14.38 15.69 12.04
N ALA A 228 14.18 14.39 11.85
CA ALA A 228 13.44 13.87 10.71
C ALA A 228 12.46 12.76 11.09
N LEU A 229 11.48 12.56 10.20
CA LEU A 229 10.53 11.46 10.26
C LEU A 229 10.76 10.51 9.08
N LEU A 230 10.91 9.22 9.38
CA LEU A 230 10.88 8.16 8.38
C LEU A 230 9.51 7.47 8.41
N VAL A 231 8.83 7.41 7.27
CA VAL A 231 7.62 6.62 7.09
C VAL A 231 8.01 5.33 6.36
N LEU A 232 8.11 4.22 7.10
CA LEU A 232 8.41 2.91 6.52
C LEU A 232 7.09 2.26 6.08
N ASP A 233 6.86 2.13 4.79
CA ASP A 233 5.60 1.58 4.27
C ASP A 233 5.79 0.13 3.80
N ASN A 234 4.76 -0.71 4.02
CA ASN A 234 4.70 -2.10 3.60
C ASN A 234 5.71 -3.03 4.31
N CYS A 235 5.95 -2.86 5.62
CA CYS A 235 6.93 -3.68 6.35
C CYS A 235 6.54 -5.16 6.51
N GLU A 236 5.30 -5.56 6.24
CA GLU A 236 4.77 -6.92 6.50
C GLU A 236 5.49 -8.10 5.80
N HIS A 237 6.24 -7.83 4.73
CA HIS A 237 6.98 -8.87 4.02
C HIS A 237 8.43 -8.99 4.50
N LEU A 238 8.90 -8.03 5.32
CA LEU A 238 10.25 -7.94 5.87
C LEU A 238 10.22 -7.44 7.34
N PRO A 239 9.42 -8.03 8.24
CA PRO A 239 9.24 -7.49 9.59
C PRO A 239 10.57 -7.44 10.36
N ASP A 240 11.35 -8.52 10.31
CA ASP A 240 12.64 -8.62 11.02
C ASP A 240 13.65 -7.58 10.52
N ALA A 241 13.77 -7.40 9.19
CA ALA A 241 14.70 -6.43 8.62
C ALA A 241 14.28 -4.98 8.92
N ALA A 242 12.97 -4.70 8.92
CA ALA A 242 12.43 -3.40 9.30
C ALA A 242 12.61 -3.11 10.80
N ALA A 243 12.43 -4.12 11.66
CA ALA A 243 12.68 -4.04 13.10
C ALA A 243 14.15 -3.70 13.39
N LEU A 244 15.08 -4.49 12.84
CA LEU A 244 16.52 -4.29 13.00
C LEU A 244 16.98 -2.91 12.51
N LEU A 245 16.45 -2.44 11.37
CA LEU A 245 16.69 -1.10 10.88
C LEU A 245 16.20 -0.06 11.88
N ALA A 246 14.93 -0.15 12.31
CA ALA A 246 14.32 0.84 13.19
C ALA A 246 15.09 0.99 14.50
N GLU A 247 15.37 -0.12 15.18
CA GLU A 247 16.15 -0.15 16.43
C GLU A 247 17.56 0.43 16.24
N GLY A 248 18.23 0.04 15.15
CA GLY A 248 19.59 0.46 14.89
C GLY A 248 19.70 1.96 14.61
N LEU A 249 18.73 2.53 13.88
CA LEU A 249 18.67 3.95 13.58
C LEU A 249 18.26 4.77 14.81
N LEU A 250 17.22 4.36 15.54
CA LEU A 250 16.71 5.09 16.71
C LEU A 250 17.74 5.20 17.84
N ARG A 251 18.59 4.18 18.02
CA ARG A 251 19.72 4.20 18.97
C ARG A 251 20.82 5.21 18.57
N ARG A 252 21.01 5.45 17.28
CA ARG A 252 22.12 6.28 16.75
C ARG A 252 21.71 7.72 16.45
N ALA A 253 20.42 7.95 16.21
CA ALA A 253 19.85 9.23 15.82
C ALA A 253 18.76 9.66 16.83
N PRO A 254 19.11 10.40 17.89
CA PRO A 254 18.21 10.70 19.02
C PRO A 254 17.03 11.60 18.64
N ARG A 255 17.13 12.32 17.51
CA ARG A 255 16.06 13.20 16.99
C ARG A 255 15.30 12.58 15.81
N LEU A 256 15.56 11.30 15.50
CA LEU A 256 14.81 10.56 14.49
C LEU A 256 13.51 10.02 15.08
N SER A 257 12.42 10.14 14.31
CA SER A 257 11.17 9.42 14.52
C SER A 257 10.90 8.46 13.36
N ILE A 258 10.22 7.35 13.65
CA ILE A 258 9.83 6.33 12.68
C ILE A 258 8.33 6.05 12.81
N LEU A 259 7.63 6.07 11.68
CA LEU A 259 6.24 5.65 11.57
C LEU A 259 6.15 4.53 10.53
N ALA A 260 6.02 3.28 11.00
CA ALA A 260 5.91 2.12 10.15
C ALA A 260 4.45 1.77 9.82
N THR A 261 4.22 1.18 8.66
CA THR A 261 2.96 0.52 8.31
C THR A 261 3.24 -0.97 8.08
N SER A 262 2.45 -1.82 8.72
CA SER A 262 2.58 -3.26 8.62
C SER A 262 1.25 -3.94 8.89
N ARG A 263 1.12 -5.21 8.55
CA ARG A 263 -0.05 -6.03 8.92
C ARG A 263 0.01 -6.54 10.35
N GLU A 264 1.22 -6.73 10.83
CA GLU A 264 1.55 -7.17 12.17
C GLU A 264 2.56 -6.22 12.82
N PRO A 265 2.64 -6.17 14.16
CA PRO A 265 3.74 -5.48 14.85
C PRO A 265 5.10 -5.95 14.33
N LEU A 266 6.09 -5.05 14.33
CA LEU A 266 7.47 -5.39 13.98
C LEU A 266 8.19 -6.13 15.11
N LEU A 267 7.63 -6.10 16.34
CA LEU A 267 8.22 -6.68 17.55
C LEU A 267 9.60 -6.10 17.87
N ALA A 268 9.76 -4.81 17.56
CA ALA A 268 11.01 -4.08 17.72
C ALA A 268 11.09 -3.37 19.08
N GLU A 269 12.30 -3.20 19.60
CA GLU A 269 12.54 -2.45 20.84
C GLU A 269 12.05 -1.00 20.73
N GLY A 270 11.24 -0.55 21.70
CA GLY A 270 10.66 0.79 21.72
C GLY A 270 9.47 1.00 20.77
N GLU A 271 8.96 -0.05 20.13
CA GLU A 271 7.80 0.02 19.25
C GLU A 271 6.50 0.31 20.02
N PHE A 272 5.77 1.36 19.60
CA PHE A 272 4.37 1.55 19.97
C PHE A 272 3.44 1.09 18.84
N VAL A 273 2.60 0.11 19.13
CA VAL A 273 1.67 -0.44 18.13
C VAL A 273 0.33 0.30 18.19
N GLN A 274 -0.07 0.92 17.09
CA GLN A 274 -1.42 1.43 16.89
C GLN A 274 -2.18 0.48 15.95
N ARG A 275 -3.08 -0.33 16.53
CA ARG A 275 -3.97 -1.19 15.72
C ARG A 275 -5.06 -0.37 15.06
N LEU A 276 -5.24 -0.60 13.76
CA LEU A 276 -6.25 0.02 12.92
C LEU A 276 -7.36 -0.99 12.64
N ALA A 277 -8.57 -0.67 13.07
CA ALA A 277 -9.79 -1.38 12.70
C ALA A 277 -10.44 -0.74 11.46
N GLY A 278 -11.41 -1.44 10.86
CA GLY A 278 -12.32 -0.86 9.86
C GLY A 278 -13.00 0.41 10.36
N LEU A 279 -13.52 1.22 9.43
CA LEU A 279 -14.30 2.39 9.78
C LEU A 279 -15.57 1.99 10.55
N PRO A 280 -16.01 2.78 11.53
CA PRO A 280 -17.28 2.55 12.21
C PRO A 280 -18.45 2.37 11.23
N VAL A 281 -19.21 1.30 11.46
CA VAL A 281 -20.43 0.93 10.72
C VAL A 281 -21.62 0.95 11.68
N PRO A 282 -22.84 1.25 11.21
CA PRO A 282 -24.02 1.22 12.08
C PRO A 282 -24.32 -0.19 12.61
N PRO A 283 -24.91 -0.30 13.82
CA PRO A 283 -25.43 -1.56 14.35
C PRO A 283 -26.53 -2.17 13.47
N ALA A 284 -26.70 -3.48 13.54
CA ALA A 284 -27.55 -4.25 12.64
C ALA A 284 -29.06 -3.94 12.68
N LEU A 285 -29.53 -3.43 13.82
CA LEU A 285 -30.94 -3.25 14.16
C LEU A 285 -31.26 -1.78 14.46
N ALA A 286 -30.40 -0.86 14.04
CA ALA A 286 -30.64 0.56 14.24
C ALA A 286 -31.45 1.12 13.08
N ASP A 287 -32.71 1.50 13.35
CA ASP A 287 -33.46 2.38 12.47
C ASP A 287 -32.82 3.77 12.56
N CYS A 288 -31.91 4.05 11.62
CA CYS A 288 -31.20 5.33 11.55
C CYS A 288 -31.81 6.24 10.50
N SER A 289 -31.96 7.52 10.83
CA SER A 289 -32.17 8.57 9.84
C SER A 289 -30.96 8.71 8.91
N VAL A 290 -31.15 9.40 7.78
CA VAL A 290 -30.05 9.70 6.82
C VAL A 290 -28.92 10.49 7.50
N GLU A 291 -29.26 11.40 8.41
CA GLU A 291 -28.28 12.24 9.12
C GLU A 291 -27.43 11.40 10.08
N GLU A 292 -28.06 10.55 10.89
CA GLU A 292 -27.36 9.62 11.79
C GLU A 292 -26.47 8.65 11.01
N ALA A 293 -26.96 8.13 9.89
CA ALA A 293 -26.19 7.26 9.00
C ALA A 293 -24.94 7.96 8.44
N LEU A 294 -25.04 9.23 8.04
CA LEU A 294 -23.89 10.03 7.57
C LEU A 294 -22.91 10.40 8.69
N GLY A 295 -23.32 10.28 9.96
CA GLY A 295 -22.44 10.32 11.11
C GLY A 295 -21.45 9.14 11.13
N CYS A 296 -21.82 7.99 10.58
CA CYS A 296 -20.95 6.83 10.48
C CYS A 296 -19.93 6.98 9.33
N ALA A 297 -18.64 6.84 9.67
CA ALA A 297 -17.55 7.08 8.72
C ALA A 297 -17.57 6.16 7.50
N ALA A 298 -17.96 4.88 7.65
CA ALA A 298 -18.05 3.94 6.54
C ALA A 298 -19.09 4.39 5.49
N ILE A 299 -20.27 4.81 5.95
CA ILE A 299 -21.34 5.32 5.09
C ILE A 299 -20.94 6.63 4.44
N ARG A 300 -20.33 7.54 5.19
CA ARG A 300 -19.85 8.81 4.64
C ARG A 300 -18.81 8.60 3.54
N LEU A 301 -17.89 7.66 3.72
CA LEU A 301 -16.95 7.26 2.67
C LEU A 301 -17.67 6.68 1.46
N PHE A 302 -18.62 5.75 1.65
CA PHE A 302 -19.39 5.16 0.56
C PHE A 302 -20.10 6.23 -0.27
N VAL A 303 -20.85 7.13 0.38
CA VAL A 303 -21.60 8.21 -0.27
C VAL A 303 -20.67 9.18 -1.00
N SER A 304 -19.54 9.56 -0.38
CA SER A 304 -18.54 10.43 -1.00
C SER A 304 -17.99 9.82 -2.30
N ARG A 305 -17.72 8.51 -2.30
CA ARG A 305 -17.16 7.80 -3.44
C ARG A 305 -18.20 7.51 -4.53
N ALA A 306 -19.45 7.23 -4.15
CA ALA A 306 -20.54 7.09 -5.10
C ALA A 306 -20.82 8.42 -5.82
N ARG A 307 -20.87 9.54 -5.08
CA ARG A 307 -21.03 10.90 -5.66
C ARG A 307 -19.91 11.29 -6.61
N ALA A 308 -18.69 10.85 -6.34
CA ALA A 308 -17.55 11.14 -7.21
C ALA A 308 -17.62 10.42 -8.57
N ARG A 309 -18.53 9.45 -8.74
CA ARG A 309 -18.71 8.69 -9.99
C ARG A 309 -20.08 8.87 -10.63
N GLN A 310 -21.12 9.00 -9.81
CA GLN A 310 -22.49 9.20 -10.25
C GLN A 310 -22.94 10.61 -9.84
N ASP A 311 -23.03 11.49 -10.84
CA ASP A 311 -23.56 12.84 -10.63
C ASP A 311 -24.97 12.78 -10.06
N GLY A 312 -25.21 13.57 -9.00
CA GLY A 312 -26.51 13.63 -8.33
C GLY A 312 -26.81 12.48 -7.36
N PHE A 313 -25.87 11.57 -7.06
CA PHE A 313 -26.11 10.54 -6.04
C PHE A 313 -26.44 11.16 -4.66
N ARG A 314 -27.62 10.82 -4.13
CA ARG A 314 -28.09 11.22 -2.81
C ARG A 314 -28.55 9.98 -2.07
N LEU A 315 -28.07 9.82 -0.83
CA LEU A 315 -28.53 8.78 0.08
C LEU A 315 -29.96 9.13 0.50
N ARG A 316 -30.93 8.30 0.13
CA ARG A 316 -32.34 8.45 0.53
C ARG A 316 -32.62 7.65 1.79
N PRO A 317 -33.68 7.95 2.56
CA PRO A 317 -34.06 7.16 3.74
C PRO A 317 -34.15 5.67 3.45
N ASP A 318 -34.78 5.28 2.33
CA ASP A 318 -34.95 3.89 1.93
C ASP A 318 -33.64 3.17 1.56
N ASP A 319 -32.57 3.92 1.29
CA ASP A 319 -31.26 3.38 0.94
C ASP A 319 -30.39 3.10 2.17
N VAL A 320 -30.70 3.74 3.31
CA VAL A 320 -29.89 3.66 4.54
C VAL A 320 -29.69 2.21 5.01
N PRO A 321 -30.72 1.36 5.11
CA PRO A 321 -30.53 -0.03 5.54
C PRO A 321 -29.61 -0.81 4.60
N ARG A 322 -29.74 -0.61 3.29
CA ARG A 322 -28.94 -1.30 2.26
C ARG A 322 -27.48 -0.87 2.31
N VAL A 323 -27.21 0.44 2.37
CA VAL A 323 -25.84 0.97 2.45
C VAL A 323 -25.17 0.55 3.75
N SER A 324 -25.92 0.50 4.86
CA SER A 324 -25.43 0.02 6.15
C SER A 324 -25.04 -1.46 6.11
N GLU A 325 -25.87 -2.30 5.47
CA GLU A 325 -25.56 -3.72 5.26
C GLU A 325 -24.33 -3.91 4.39
N ILE A 326 -24.25 -3.20 3.25
CA ILE A 326 -23.09 -3.22 2.36
C ILE A 326 -21.81 -2.86 3.15
N CYS A 327 -21.83 -1.77 3.92
CA CYS A 327 -20.65 -1.35 4.70
C CYS A 327 -20.26 -2.38 5.77
N ARG A 328 -21.22 -3.05 6.42
CA ARG A 328 -20.96 -4.12 7.39
C ARG A 328 -20.34 -5.35 6.74
N ARG A 329 -20.85 -5.78 5.58
CA ARG A 329 -20.30 -6.94 4.85
C ARG A 329 -18.91 -6.69 4.28
N LEU A 330 -18.56 -5.42 4.11
CA LEU A 330 -17.21 -4.98 3.76
C LEU A 330 -16.33 -4.71 4.99
N ASP A 331 -16.79 -5.09 6.19
CA ASP A 331 -16.12 -4.93 7.48
C ASP A 331 -15.65 -3.49 7.79
N GLY A 332 -16.29 -2.48 7.18
CA GLY A 332 -15.86 -1.09 7.28
C GLY A 332 -14.50 -0.81 6.60
N LEU A 333 -13.95 -1.74 5.80
CA LEU A 333 -12.64 -1.58 5.17
C LEU A 333 -12.69 -0.48 4.10
N PRO A 334 -11.93 0.63 4.22
CA PRO A 334 -11.96 1.72 3.27
C PRO A 334 -11.76 1.29 1.81
N LEU A 335 -10.75 0.46 1.53
CA LEU A 335 -10.50 -0.01 0.16
C LEU A 335 -11.71 -0.77 -0.41
N ALA A 336 -12.33 -1.63 0.40
CA ALA A 336 -13.49 -2.42 0.00
C ALA A 336 -14.71 -1.52 -0.26
N ILE A 337 -14.94 -0.52 0.59
CA ILE A 337 -16.01 0.48 0.44
C ILE A 337 -15.79 1.32 -0.83
N GLU A 338 -14.57 1.78 -1.09
CA GLU A 338 -14.26 2.57 -2.29
C GLU A 338 -14.50 1.77 -3.57
N LEU A 339 -14.14 0.49 -3.56
CA LEU A 339 -14.38 -0.43 -4.67
C LEU A 339 -15.87 -0.73 -4.86
N ALA A 340 -16.64 -0.86 -3.78
CA ALA A 340 -18.08 -1.11 -3.83
C ALA A 340 -18.85 0.10 -4.33
N ALA A 341 -18.56 1.27 -3.75
CA ALA A 341 -19.14 2.55 -4.16
C ALA A 341 -18.86 2.87 -5.64
N ALA A 342 -17.75 2.36 -6.18
CA ALA A 342 -17.42 2.49 -7.60
C ALA A 342 -18.42 1.81 -8.55
N GLN A 343 -19.13 0.78 -8.07
CA GLN A 343 -20.04 -0.05 -8.88
C GLN A 343 -21.50 0.42 -8.79
N VAL A 344 -21.79 1.47 -8.01
CA VAL A 344 -23.16 1.95 -7.83
C VAL A 344 -23.76 2.45 -9.15
N ASP A 345 -22.95 3.09 -9.98
CA ASP A 345 -23.37 3.60 -11.29
C ASP A 345 -23.81 2.47 -12.26
N SER A 346 -23.13 1.32 -12.22
CA SER A 346 -23.39 0.20 -13.12
C SER A 346 -24.40 -0.81 -12.59
N LEU A 347 -24.44 -1.06 -11.27
CA LEU A 347 -25.24 -2.12 -10.66
C LEU A 347 -26.42 -1.61 -9.83
N GLY A 348 -26.41 -0.33 -9.45
CA GLY A 348 -27.27 0.18 -8.38
C GLY A 348 -26.98 -0.48 -7.02
N LEU A 349 -27.73 -0.08 -6.00
CA LEU A 349 -27.56 -0.65 -4.65
C LEU A 349 -28.03 -2.11 -4.58
N ASP A 350 -29.13 -2.46 -5.25
CA ASP A 350 -29.68 -3.83 -5.23
C ASP A 350 -28.80 -4.83 -5.99
N GLY A 351 -28.19 -4.40 -7.10
CA GLY A 351 -27.22 -5.22 -7.83
C GLY A 351 -25.95 -5.43 -7.01
N LEU A 352 -25.46 -4.37 -6.34
CA LEU A 352 -24.29 -4.45 -5.47
C LEU A 352 -24.51 -5.37 -4.26
N GLN A 353 -25.68 -5.32 -3.61
CA GLN A 353 -25.99 -6.21 -2.49
C GLN A 353 -26.01 -7.68 -2.94
N ARG A 354 -26.67 -7.99 -4.06
CA ARG A 354 -26.68 -9.34 -4.64
C ARG A 354 -25.28 -9.83 -5.05
N LEU A 355 -24.42 -8.93 -5.53
CA LEU A 355 -23.04 -9.26 -5.85
C LEU A 355 -22.26 -9.71 -4.59
N LEU A 356 -22.50 -9.03 -3.46
CA LEU A 356 -21.88 -9.41 -2.19
C LEU A 356 -22.45 -10.72 -1.64
N ASP A 357 -23.68 -11.12 -1.99
CA ASP A 357 -24.28 -12.41 -1.62
C ASP A 357 -23.64 -13.61 -2.33
N GLY A 358 -22.98 -13.38 -3.47
CA GLY A 358 -22.35 -14.41 -4.30
C GLY A 358 -21.02 -14.95 -3.77
N PRO A 359 -20.43 -15.97 -4.44
CA PRO A 359 -19.01 -16.31 -4.29
C PRO A 359 -18.17 -15.04 -4.45
N PHE A 360 -16.99 -14.99 -3.82
CA PHE A 360 -16.07 -13.84 -3.77
C PHE A 360 -15.50 -13.49 -5.17
N GLN A 361 -16.38 -13.21 -6.14
CA GLN A 361 -16.12 -12.63 -7.45
C GLN A 361 -16.04 -11.13 -7.21
N LEU A 362 -14.92 -10.80 -6.57
CA LEU A 362 -14.65 -9.50 -6.01
C LEU A 362 -14.91 -8.35 -6.98
N LEU A 363 -15.29 -7.25 -6.35
CA LEU A 363 -15.22 -5.88 -6.83
C LEU A 363 -13.91 -5.64 -7.60
N ALA A 364 -13.94 -5.98 -8.88
CA ALA A 364 -12.86 -5.73 -9.80
C ALA A 364 -12.94 -4.26 -10.22
N HIS A 365 -11.77 -3.67 -10.43
CA HIS A 365 -11.54 -2.30 -10.91
C HIS A 365 -11.47 -1.21 -9.83
N ALA A 366 -10.34 -1.15 -9.10
CA ALA A 366 -9.83 0.12 -8.60
C ALA A 366 -9.21 0.94 -9.76
N ARG A 367 -8.74 2.15 -9.44
CA ARG A 367 -8.03 3.04 -10.36
C ARG A 367 -6.95 2.28 -11.13
N ARG A 368 -6.89 2.44 -12.46
CA ARG A 368 -5.89 1.80 -13.34
C ARG A 368 -4.44 2.13 -12.95
N THR A 369 -4.23 3.22 -12.23
CA THR A 369 -2.93 3.69 -11.73
C THR A 369 -2.60 3.23 -10.31
N ALA A 370 -3.48 2.49 -9.63
CA ALA A 370 -3.16 1.92 -8.33
C ALA A 370 -2.15 0.77 -8.48
N VAL A 371 -1.28 0.60 -7.48
CA VAL A 371 -0.36 -0.55 -7.39
C VAL A 371 -1.18 -1.86 -7.47
N PRO A 372 -0.72 -2.92 -8.17
CA PRO A 372 -1.51 -4.14 -8.43
C PRO A 372 -2.26 -4.70 -7.22
N ARG A 373 -1.63 -4.72 -6.03
CA ARG A 373 -2.23 -5.21 -4.77
C ARG A 373 -3.42 -4.37 -4.26
N HIS A 374 -3.58 -3.13 -4.68
CA HIS A 374 -4.71 -2.26 -4.33
C HIS A 374 -5.72 -2.11 -5.48
N GLN A 375 -5.50 -2.78 -6.62
CA GLN A 375 -6.42 -2.73 -7.76
C GLN A 375 -7.71 -3.52 -7.53
N SER A 376 -7.71 -4.45 -6.58
CA SER A 376 -8.90 -5.13 -6.10
C SER A 376 -8.72 -5.54 -4.65
N LEU A 377 -9.84 -5.76 -3.96
CA LEU A 377 -9.80 -6.36 -2.63
C LEU A 377 -9.22 -7.80 -2.70
N ARG A 378 -9.31 -8.48 -3.86
CA ARG A 378 -8.71 -9.80 -4.08
C ARG A 378 -7.22 -9.72 -4.02
N ALA A 379 -6.63 -8.82 -4.80
CA ALA A 379 -5.19 -8.67 -4.90
C ALA A 379 -4.57 -8.32 -3.53
N SER A 380 -5.27 -7.54 -2.71
CA SER A 380 -4.84 -7.25 -1.33
C SER A 380 -4.86 -8.50 -0.45
N LEU A 381 -5.88 -9.36 -0.61
CA LEU A 381 -6.02 -10.61 0.12
C LEU A 381 -5.06 -11.71 -0.38
N ASP A 382 -4.86 -11.83 -1.70
CA ASP A 382 -3.85 -12.70 -2.33
C ASP A 382 -2.47 -12.39 -1.76
N TRP A 383 -2.04 -11.12 -1.74
CA TRP A 383 -0.77 -10.72 -1.11
C TRP A 383 -0.66 -11.17 0.35
N SER A 384 -1.72 -10.97 1.14
CA SER A 384 -1.79 -11.44 2.53
C SER A 384 -1.56 -12.93 2.67
N TYR A 385 -2.18 -13.67 1.77
CA TYR A 385 -2.27 -15.11 1.80
C TYR A 385 -0.97 -15.74 1.31
N ASP A 386 -0.31 -15.10 0.35
CA ASP A 386 0.97 -15.53 -0.19
C ASP A 386 2.09 -15.42 0.86
N LEU A 387 1.98 -14.49 1.82
CA LEU A 387 2.88 -14.37 2.97
C LEU A 387 2.66 -15.43 4.06
N LEU A 388 1.58 -16.22 3.99
CA LEU A 388 1.30 -17.26 4.97
C LEU A 388 2.09 -18.53 4.72
N THR A 389 2.48 -19.19 5.82
CA THR A 389 3.03 -20.55 5.75
C THR A 389 1.97 -21.54 5.26
N ALA A 390 2.40 -22.72 4.79
CA ALA A 390 1.47 -23.76 4.34
C ALA A 390 0.46 -24.17 5.43
N LEU A 391 0.89 -24.23 6.70
CA LEU A 391 0.02 -24.54 7.83
C LEU A 391 -1.00 -23.42 8.08
N GLU A 392 -0.54 -22.17 8.11
CA GLU A 392 -1.41 -21.00 8.31
C GLU A 392 -2.48 -20.90 7.21
N ARG A 393 -2.13 -21.21 5.95
CA ARG A 393 -3.09 -21.25 4.83
C ARG A 393 -4.19 -22.29 5.06
N VAL A 394 -3.82 -23.51 5.45
CA VAL A 394 -4.79 -24.60 5.73
C VAL A 394 -5.68 -24.23 6.92
N VAL A 395 -5.10 -23.70 8.00
CA VAL A 395 -5.86 -23.28 9.18
C VAL A 395 -6.83 -22.16 8.81
N LEU A 396 -6.39 -21.12 8.10
CA LEU A 396 -7.26 -20.03 7.66
C LEU A 396 -8.44 -20.52 6.81
N GLN A 397 -8.18 -21.39 5.83
CA GLN A 397 -9.22 -21.97 4.98
C GLN A 397 -10.26 -22.76 5.78
N ARG A 398 -9.83 -23.57 6.75
CA ARG A 398 -10.73 -24.37 7.59
C ARG A 398 -11.50 -23.50 8.59
N LEU A 399 -10.87 -22.49 9.17
CA LEU A 399 -11.52 -21.54 10.05
C LEU A 399 -12.62 -20.74 9.32
N ALA A 400 -12.55 -20.60 8.00
CA ALA A 400 -13.57 -19.92 7.20
C ALA A 400 -14.95 -20.61 7.22
N LEU A 401 -15.03 -21.86 7.72
CA LEU A 401 -16.27 -22.58 7.97
C LEU A 401 -17.09 -21.97 9.12
N PHE A 402 -16.44 -21.30 10.07
CA PHE A 402 -17.12 -20.57 11.13
C PHE A 402 -17.78 -19.30 10.57
N LYS A 403 -19.11 -19.23 10.65
CA LYS A 403 -19.88 -18.05 10.23
C LYS A 403 -19.85 -16.91 11.25
N GLN A 404 -19.48 -17.21 12.50
CA GLN A 404 -19.53 -16.31 13.65
C GLN A 404 -18.27 -16.50 14.49
N ALA A 405 -18.11 -15.67 15.52
CA ALA A 405 -17.00 -15.77 16.45
C ALA A 405 -16.96 -17.13 17.18
N PHE A 406 -15.77 -17.73 17.28
CA PHE A 406 -15.52 -19.05 17.84
C PHE A 406 -14.45 -19.02 18.93
N THR A 407 -14.43 -20.02 19.81
CA THR A 407 -13.37 -20.17 20.83
C THR A 407 -12.25 -21.05 20.31
N PHE A 408 -11.08 -21.01 20.98
CA PHE A 408 -9.98 -21.92 20.67
C PHE A 408 -10.41 -23.39 20.71
N ASP A 409 -11.13 -23.80 21.76
CA ASP A 409 -11.68 -25.16 21.89
C ASP A 409 -12.62 -25.52 20.74
N GLY A 410 -13.41 -24.55 20.26
CA GLY A 410 -14.25 -24.71 19.08
C GLY A 410 -13.41 -25.01 17.83
N ALA A 411 -12.31 -24.29 17.64
CA ALA A 411 -11.38 -24.54 16.53
C ALA A 411 -10.73 -25.93 16.64
N VAL A 412 -10.23 -26.32 17.81
CA VAL A 412 -9.62 -27.64 18.04
C VAL A 412 -10.60 -28.76 17.62
N ARG A 413 -11.86 -28.68 18.05
CA ARG A 413 -12.89 -29.69 17.75
C ARG A 413 -13.24 -29.78 16.27
N VAL A 414 -13.25 -28.66 15.54
CA VAL A 414 -13.74 -28.61 14.16
C VAL A 414 -12.62 -28.83 13.14
N ILE A 415 -11.42 -28.31 13.40
CA ILE A 415 -10.34 -28.26 12.41
C ILE A 415 -9.07 -29.02 12.84
N GLY A 416 -8.97 -29.39 14.12
CA GLY A 416 -7.91 -30.23 14.64
C GLY A 416 -7.94 -31.62 14.01
N CYS A 417 -6.76 -32.16 13.68
CA CYS A 417 -6.60 -33.52 13.18
C CYS A 417 -5.19 -34.02 13.46
N GLU A 418 -4.88 -35.29 13.15
CA GLU A 418 -3.53 -35.85 13.37
C GLU A 418 -2.39 -35.03 12.75
N ARG A 419 -2.67 -34.27 11.68
CA ARG A 419 -1.69 -33.41 11.00
C ARG A 419 -1.55 -32.03 11.63
N ILE A 420 -2.52 -31.60 12.45
CA ILE A 420 -2.58 -30.30 13.11
C ILE A 420 -2.82 -30.53 14.60
N SER A 421 -1.72 -30.68 15.36
CA SER A 421 -1.79 -30.75 16.82
C SER A 421 -2.30 -29.45 17.42
N GLU A 422 -2.80 -29.49 18.65
CA GLU A 422 -3.31 -28.31 19.37
C GLU A 422 -2.27 -27.19 19.47
N THR A 423 -1.01 -27.51 19.77
CA THR A 423 0.09 -26.53 19.83
C THR A 423 0.30 -25.83 18.49
N ARG A 424 0.34 -26.59 17.38
CA ARG A 424 0.49 -26.04 16.03
C ARG A 424 -0.72 -25.20 15.62
N LEU A 425 -1.91 -25.60 16.03
CA LEU A 425 -3.13 -24.83 15.80
C LEU A 425 -3.10 -23.50 16.56
N TYR A 426 -2.67 -23.52 17.82
CA TYR A 426 -2.51 -22.33 18.65
C TYR A 426 -1.51 -21.34 18.04
N GLU A 427 -0.34 -21.83 17.61
CA GLU A 427 0.67 -21.02 16.92
C GLU A 427 0.10 -20.40 15.63
N ALA A 428 -0.56 -21.20 14.80
CA ALA A 428 -1.16 -20.71 13.56
C ALA A 428 -2.26 -19.67 13.80
N ILE A 429 -3.15 -19.88 14.78
CA ILE A 429 -4.18 -18.91 15.17
C ILE A 429 -3.52 -17.61 15.67
N SER A 430 -2.50 -17.72 16.50
CA SER A 430 -1.76 -16.57 17.04
C SER A 430 -1.11 -15.75 15.93
N HIS A 431 -0.50 -16.41 14.94
CA HIS A 431 0.07 -15.74 13.77
C HIS A 431 -0.99 -15.11 12.87
N LEU A 432 -2.14 -15.76 12.67
CA LEU A 432 -3.24 -15.18 11.90
C LEU A 432 -3.82 -13.93 12.58
N VAL A 433 -3.85 -13.90 13.92
CA VAL A 433 -4.21 -12.71 14.70
C VAL A 433 -3.15 -11.62 14.59
N ALA A 434 -1.87 -11.97 14.68
CA ALA A 434 -0.77 -11.03 14.48
C ALA A 434 -0.85 -10.35 13.11
N LYS A 435 -1.04 -11.14 12.05
CA LYS A 435 -1.17 -10.72 10.64
C LYS A 435 -2.51 -10.06 10.29
N SER A 436 -3.37 -9.84 11.29
CA SER A 436 -4.69 -9.20 11.15
C SER A 436 -5.61 -9.90 10.15
N LEU A 437 -5.47 -11.23 9.98
CA LEU A 437 -6.40 -12.07 9.22
C LEU A 437 -7.48 -12.69 10.10
N LEU A 438 -7.25 -12.70 11.41
CA LEU A 438 -8.20 -13.11 12.44
C LEU A 438 -8.27 -12.01 13.50
N LEU A 439 -9.47 -11.68 13.97
CA LEU A 439 -9.67 -10.81 15.12
C LEU A 439 -9.72 -11.65 16.38
N ALA A 440 -9.08 -11.18 17.46
CA ALA A 440 -9.18 -11.74 18.79
C ALA A 440 -9.90 -10.73 19.70
N GLU A 441 -11.05 -11.13 20.21
CA GLU A 441 -11.95 -10.33 21.03
C GLU A 441 -12.01 -10.97 22.43
N PRO A 442 -11.46 -10.32 23.47
CA PRO A 442 -11.57 -10.83 24.84
C PRO A 442 -13.01 -10.66 25.33
N GLU A 443 -13.66 -11.78 25.71
CA GLU A 443 -15.02 -11.83 26.23
C GLU A 443 -15.05 -12.68 27.52
N TYR A 444 -15.41 -12.06 28.65
CA TYR A 444 -15.63 -12.74 29.96
C TYR A 444 -14.58 -13.81 30.35
N GLY A 445 -13.28 -13.50 30.21
CA GLY A 445 -12.19 -14.41 30.59
C GLY A 445 -11.84 -15.48 29.56
N GLN A 446 -12.47 -15.47 28.38
CA GLN A 446 -12.11 -16.27 27.22
C GLN A 446 -11.82 -15.37 26.02
N VAL A 447 -10.97 -15.83 25.10
CA VAL A 447 -10.72 -15.12 23.83
C VAL A 447 -11.60 -15.74 22.75
N ARG A 448 -12.38 -14.90 22.08
CA ARG A 448 -13.13 -15.27 20.90
C ARG A 448 -12.44 -14.78 19.66
N TYR A 449 -12.43 -15.63 18.65
CA TYR A 449 -11.81 -15.36 17.38
C TYR A 449 -12.87 -15.17 16.31
N ARG A 450 -12.70 -14.18 15.45
CA ARG A 450 -13.62 -13.91 14.34
C ARG A 450 -12.84 -13.59 13.07
N LEU A 451 -13.25 -14.14 11.93
CA LEU A 451 -12.77 -13.68 10.63
C LEU A 451 -13.58 -12.45 10.21
N LEU A 452 -12.89 -11.47 9.63
CA LEU A 452 -13.56 -10.46 8.80
C LEU A 452 -14.35 -11.17 7.70
N GLU A 453 -15.56 -10.72 7.41
CA GLU A 453 -16.42 -11.34 6.40
C GLU A 453 -15.72 -11.36 5.03
N THR A 454 -14.96 -10.32 4.69
CA THR A 454 -14.14 -10.29 3.47
C THR A 454 -13.06 -11.38 3.46
N THR A 455 -12.39 -11.59 4.59
CA THR A 455 -11.34 -12.61 4.72
C THR A 455 -11.94 -14.01 4.70
N ARG A 456 -13.10 -14.19 5.34
CA ARG A 456 -13.84 -15.45 5.37
C ARG A 456 -14.30 -15.86 3.96
N ALA A 457 -14.91 -14.93 3.22
CA ALA A 457 -15.36 -15.17 1.86
C ALA A 457 -14.20 -15.55 0.92
N TYR A 458 -13.06 -14.88 1.06
CA TYR A 458 -11.84 -15.20 0.33
C TYR A 458 -11.28 -16.59 0.68
N ALA A 459 -11.19 -16.91 1.97
CA ALA A 459 -10.66 -18.20 2.43
C ALA A 459 -11.55 -19.38 1.98
N LEU A 460 -12.87 -19.19 1.94
CA LEU A 460 -13.82 -20.16 1.37
C LEU A 460 -13.62 -20.35 -0.14
N ASP A 461 -13.33 -19.29 -0.88
CA ASP A 461 -13.01 -19.37 -2.32
C ASP A 461 -11.74 -20.17 -2.58
N LYS A 462 -10.68 -19.93 -1.79
CA LYS A 462 -9.43 -20.72 -1.86
C LYS A 462 -9.65 -22.19 -1.49
N LEU A 463 -10.47 -22.46 -0.46
CA LEU A 463 -10.83 -23.83 -0.08
C LEU A 463 -11.54 -24.58 -1.21
N ARG A 464 -12.48 -23.92 -1.90
CA ARG A 464 -13.19 -24.51 -3.07
C ARG A 464 -12.26 -24.76 -4.26
N SER A 465 -11.34 -23.84 -4.52
CA SER A 465 -10.41 -23.91 -5.65
C SER A 465 -9.28 -24.93 -5.45
N GLY A 466 -8.93 -25.25 -4.21
CA GLY A 466 -7.84 -26.14 -3.84
C GLY A 466 -8.11 -27.64 -3.99
N GLY A 467 -9.28 -28.05 -4.50
CA GLY A 467 -9.60 -29.46 -4.74
C GLY A 467 -9.86 -30.31 -3.49
N GLU A 468 -9.73 -29.76 -2.27
CA GLU A 468 -10.37 -30.33 -1.08
C GLU A 468 -11.89 -30.17 -1.26
N HIS A 469 -12.51 -31.17 -1.88
CA HIS A 469 -13.93 -31.17 -2.17
C HIS A 469 -14.73 -30.78 -0.92
N PRO A 470 -15.72 -29.88 -1.03
CA PRO A 470 -16.62 -29.55 0.05
C PRO A 470 -17.42 -30.76 0.57
N GLN A 471 -17.29 -31.96 -0.01
CA GLN A 471 -17.83 -33.22 0.51
C GLN A 471 -17.19 -33.66 1.83
N ARG A 472 -15.88 -33.46 2.06
CA ARG A 472 -15.30 -33.65 3.41
C ARG A 472 -15.73 -32.54 4.38
N ALA A 473 -15.90 -31.32 3.88
CA ALA A 473 -16.53 -30.23 4.65
C ALA A 473 -18.04 -30.45 4.92
N LEU A 474 -18.71 -31.27 4.11
CA LEU A 474 -20.09 -31.72 4.32
C LEU A 474 -20.15 -32.87 5.34
N GLU A 475 -19.17 -33.78 5.33
CA GLU A 475 -18.99 -34.77 6.41
C GLU A 475 -18.72 -34.07 7.76
N TRP A 476 -17.94 -32.96 7.78
CA TRP A 476 -17.77 -32.13 8.97
C TRP A 476 -19.03 -31.32 9.37
N ARG A 477 -19.93 -30.99 8.42
CA ARG A 477 -21.28 -30.46 8.73
C ARG A 477 -22.22 -31.51 9.33
N LEU A 478 -22.05 -32.78 8.96
CA LEU A 478 -22.91 -33.89 9.39
C LEU A 478 -22.40 -34.58 10.67
N ALA A 479 -21.14 -34.39 11.06
CA ALA A 479 -20.57 -34.85 12.32
C ALA A 479 -20.98 -33.98 13.55
N MET A 480 -21.94 -33.06 13.39
CA MET A 480 -22.49 -32.27 14.50
C MET A 480 -23.57 -33.06 15.25
N PRO A 481 -23.43 -33.38 16.54
CA PRO A 481 -24.55 -33.22 17.45
C PRO A 481 -24.74 -31.72 17.66
N LEU A 482 -25.93 -31.20 17.39
CA LEU A 482 -26.39 -29.96 18.03
C LEU A 482 -26.53 -30.26 19.53
N PRO A 483 -25.96 -29.42 20.41
CA PRO A 483 -26.71 -29.06 21.60
C PRO A 483 -26.80 -27.53 21.77
N SER A 484 -28.04 -27.04 21.66
CA SER A 484 -28.72 -26.17 22.63
C SER A 484 -28.05 -24.93 23.26
N LEU A 485 -26.88 -24.45 22.84
CA LEU A 485 -26.32 -23.18 23.33
C LEU A 485 -26.69 -21.95 22.48
N TRP A 486 -27.64 -22.11 21.55
CA TRP A 486 -28.12 -21.05 20.65
C TRP A 486 -29.44 -20.37 21.10
N ARG A 487 -29.73 -20.34 22.40
CA ARG A 487 -30.68 -19.40 22.98
C ARG A 487 -30.08 -18.81 24.24
N GLY A 488 -29.97 -17.48 24.28
CA GLY A 488 -29.77 -16.77 25.54
C GLY A 488 -30.83 -17.24 26.52
N ALA A 489 -30.39 -17.71 27.69
CA ALA A 489 -31.32 -17.98 28.78
C ALA A 489 -32.01 -16.65 29.14
N PRO A 490 -33.35 -16.59 29.20
CA PRO A 490 -34.00 -15.45 29.83
C PRO A 490 -33.64 -15.48 31.31
N VAL A 491 -33.27 -14.31 31.85
CA VAL A 491 -33.12 -14.09 33.29
C VAL A 491 -34.48 -14.39 33.93
N GLN A 492 -34.63 -15.56 34.55
CA GLN A 492 -35.76 -15.89 35.41
C GLN A 492 -35.36 -15.65 36.87
N GLY A 493 -36.00 -14.64 37.46
CA GLY A 493 -36.51 -14.63 38.83
C GLY A 493 -35.54 -14.84 39.99
N MET A 494 -35.18 -13.75 40.68
CA MET A 494 -34.91 -13.82 42.11
C MET A 494 -36.23 -13.83 42.89
N PRO A 495 -36.42 -14.66 43.93
CA PRO A 495 -37.48 -14.47 44.90
C PRO A 495 -37.01 -13.49 45.99
N HIS A 496 -37.87 -12.50 46.24
CA HIS A 496 -38.03 -11.60 47.39
C HIS A 496 -36.81 -11.00 48.09
#